data_AF-A0A1H9G698-F1
#
_entry.id   AF-A0A1H9G698-F1
#
_cell.length_a   1.000
_cell.length_b   1.000
_cell.length_c   1.000
_cell.angle_alpha   90.00
_cell.angle_beta   90.00
_cell.angle_gamma   90.00
#
_symmetry.space_group_name_H-M   'P 1'
#
loop_
_entity.id
_entity.type
_entity.pdbx_description
1 polymer ?
#
loop_
_entity_poly.entity_id
_entity_poly.type
_entity_poly.pdbx_seq_one_letter_code
_entity_poly.pdbx_strand_id
1 'polypeptide(L)'
;MTSRLDGTPATNGMPTPNTSRPRRGVLLTLLAALPALCLVFFLPAGKAQAHGAPMNPGSRTYLCWENAHTSSGALQPDNPACRAALDQGGSTPFYNWFAVLRSDGAGRTEGFIPDGQLCSGGTGGPYDFTAFNQARSDWPYTRLTSGAQMRFAYNAWAAHPGTFHLYVTKDGYDPNQPLGWDDLEDRPFASVTDPQLSGSVGTIDGKYTWTSALPANKSGRHIIYMVWSRSDSNETFYSCSDVVFDGGNGEVVFPGTDGGEGPGDPGEEPTDPGEEPTDPGTASCAAVIRKVNDWGSGHQGEVTVTNRGDTVLRGWTVHFELASGQRVDSLWNATPTYDGANVYTQSQQGSTLEPGKSATFGYVVNGGAGNPSAPHCMPR
;
A
#
# COMPACT_ATOMS: atom_id res chain seq x y z
N MET A 1 -38.64 -63.35 -22.31
CA MET A 1 -37.91 -62.17 -21.80
C MET A 1 -36.47 -62.57 -21.50
N THR A 2 -35.52 -62.01 -22.28
CA THR A 2 -34.07 -61.74 -22.04
C THR A 2 -33.23 -62.70 -21.17
N SER A 3 -32.34 -63.53 -21.77
CA SER A 3 -30.89 -63.35 -22.09
C SER A 3 -29.94 -63.72 -20.92
N ARG A 4 -29.41 -64.96 -20.86
CA ARG A 4 -28.09 -65.48 -21.33
C ARG A 4 -26.86 -64.81 -20.71
N LEU A 5 -26.08 -65.58 -19.94
CA LEU A 5 -24.60 -65.72 -20.02
C LEU A 5 -24.14 -66.99 -19.26
N ASP A 6 -22.93 -67.41 -19.60
CA ASP A 6 -21.99 -68.32 -18.89
C ASP A 6 -21.77 -69.73 -19.46
N GLY A 7 -20.60 -69.86 -20.10
CA GLY A 7 -19.91 -71.08 -20.46
C GLY A 7 -18.54 -71.14 -19.77
N THR A 8 -18.35 -72.21 -19.01
CA THR A 8 -17.10 -72.84 -18.55
C THR A 8 -16.39 -73.58 -19.73
N PRO A 9 -15.29 -74.38 -19.59
CA PRO A 9 -14.36 -74.66 -18.45
C PRO A 9 -12.84 -74.82 -18.83
N ALA A 10 -12.01 -75.14 -17.81
CA ALA A 10 -10.92 -76.16 -17.72
C ALA A 10 -9.69 -76.14 -18.68
N THR A 11 -8.47 -76.65 -18.40
CA THR A 11 -7.70 -77.18 -17.25
C THR A 11 -6.25 -77.39 -17.73
N ASN A 12 -5.27 -77.27 -16.82
CA ASN A 12 -3.97 -77.96 -16.66
C ASN A 12 -3.11 -78.45 -17.85
N GLY A 13 -1.81 -78.15 -17.78
CA GLY A 13 -0.74 -79.02 -18.32
C GLY A 13 0.57 -78.28 -18.66
N MET A 14 1.61 -78.44 -17.85
CA MET A 14 2.97 -77.90 -18.04
C MET A 14 3.78 -78.71 -19.07
N PRO A 15 4.76 -78.10 -19.77
CA PRO A 15 6.12 -78.63 -19.69
C PRO A 15 7.26 -77.57 -19.77
N THR A 16 8.39 -77.88 -19.15
CA THR A 16 9.76 -77.36 -19.47
C THR A 16 10.37 -78.17 -20.66
N PRO A 17 11.58 -77.95 -21.22
CA PRO A 17 12.62 -76.92 -21.05
C PRO A 17 13.24 -76.41 -22.39
N ASN A 18 14.32 -75.63 -22.27
CA ASN A 18 15.57 -75.72 -23.04
C ASN A 18 15.90 -74.74 -24.19
N THR A 19 17.07 -74.13 -23.97
CA THR A 19 17.97 -73.34 -24.82
C THR A 19 18.03 -73.68 -26.33
N SER A 20 18.05 -72.65 -27.17
CA SER A 20 18.79 -72.65 -28.44
C SER A 20 19.23 -71.24 -28.84
N ARG A 21 20.45 -71.18 -29.40
CA ARG A 21 21.31 -70.02 -29.66
C ARG A 21 21.00 -69.33 -31.02
N PRO A 22 21.69 -68.21 -31.38
CA PRO A 22 21.12 -67.07 -32.09
C PRO A 22 21.20 -67.19 -33.61
N ARG A 23 20.41 -66.40 -34.34
CA ARG A 23 20.71 -66.05 -35.74
C ARG A 23 20.55 -64.56 -36.01
N ARG A 24 21.59 -64.08 -36.68
CA ARG A 24 21.98 -62.72 -37.02
C ARG A 24 20.96 -62.00 -37.89
N GLY A 25 20.87 -60.69 -37.68
CA GLY A 25 20.87 -59.73 -38.78
C GLY A 25 19.65 -58.82 -38.84
N VAL A 26 19.75 -57.65 -38.21
CA VAL A 26 19.38 -56.38 -38.86
C VAL A 26 20.35 -55.31 -38.37
N LEU A 27 21.26 -54.92 -39.25
CA LEU A 27 22.00 -53.67 -39.18
C LEU A 27 21.11 -52.63 -39.89
N LEU A 28 20.53 -51.67 -39.17
CA LEU A 28 20.06 -50.41 -39.75
C LEU A 28 19.99 -49.32 -38.67
N THR A 29 20.69 -48.22 -38.98
CA THR A 29 20.51 -46.85 -38.50
C THR A 29 20.77 -46.52 -37.02
N LEU A 30 22.05 -46.33 -36.68
CA LEU A 30 22.49 -45.40 -35.61
C LEU A 30 23.10 -44.18 -36.30
N LEU A 31 22.29 -43.15 -36.58
CA LEU A 31 22.75 -41.80 -36.97
C LEU A 31 21.55 -40.84 -37.01
N ALA A 32 21.00 -40.47 -35.84
CA ALA A 32 20.20 -39.25 -35.63
C ALA A 32 19.77 -39.07 -34.15
N ALA A 33 20.64 -39.37 -33.18
CA ALA A 33 20.34 -39.09 -31.77
C ALA A 33 21.49 -38.30 -31.16
N LEU A 34 21.37 -36.96 -31.23
CA LEU A 34 22.07 -35.85 -30.55
C LEU A 34 22.25 -34.70 -31.58
N PRO A 35 21.60 -33.52 -31.46
CA PRO A 35 21.26 -32.81 -30.22
C PRO A 35 19.82 -32.22 -30.24
N ALA A 36 18.88 -32.81 -29.50
CA ALA A 36 17.55 -32.22 -29.28
C ALA A 36 17.24 -31.94 -27.81
N LEU A 37 18.26 -31.92 -26.95
CA LEU A 37 18.08 -31.78 -25.50
C LEU A 37 19.14 -30.86 -24.87
N CYS A 38 19.38 -29.69 -25.46
CA CYS A 38 20.15 -28.60 -24.84
C CYS A 38 19.69 -27.21 -25.34
N LEU A 39 18.39 -27.01 -25.55
CA LEU A 39 17.82 -25.66 -25.49
C LEU A 39 17.34 -25.40 -24.07
N VAL A 40 18.27 -25.23 -23.14
CA VAL A 40 17.98 -24.47 -21.93
C VAL A 40 17.81 -23.04 -22.44
N PHE A 41 16.56 -22.59 -22.55
CA PHE A 41 16.28 -21.17 -22.64
C PHE A 41 16.89 -20.52 -21.40
N PHE A 42 18.09 -19.95 -21.53
CA PHE A 42 18.54 -18.89 -20.63
C PHE A 42 17.65 -17.69 -20.92
N LEU A 43 16.42 -17.72 -20.40
CA LEU A 43 15.70 -16.49 -20.15
C LEU A 43 16.62 -15.69 -19.23
N PRO A 44 17.06 -14.47 -19.59
CA PRO A 44 17.74 -13.63 -18.63
C PRO A 44 16.82 -13.54 -17.43
N ALA A 45 17.31 -13.95 -16.26
CA ALA A 45 16.58 -13.70 -15.01
C ALA A 45 16.33 -12.20 -14.98
N GLY A 46 15.06 -11.79 -15.16
CA GLY A 46 14.68 -10.41 -14.97
C GLY A 46 15.24 -9.98 -13.62
N LYS A 47 15.87 -8.80 -13.56
CA LYS A 47 16.31 -8.26 -12.27
C LYS A 47 15.11 -8.31 -11.34
N ALA A 48 15.23 -9.00 -10.21
CA ALA A 48 14.15 -9.08 -9.24
C ALA A 48 13.89 -7.67 -8.71
N GLN A 49 12.79 -7.06 -9.15
CA GLN A 49 12.38 -5.73 -8.75
C GLN A 49 11.73 -5.82 -7.36
N ALA A 50 12.18 -4.97 -6.45
CA ALA A 50 11.44 -4.69 -5.23
C ALA A 50 10.39 -3.61 -5.51
N HIS A 51 9.36 -3.56 -4.68
CA HIS A 51 8.27 -2.59 -4.81
C HIS A 51 7.63 -2.39 -3.43
N GLY A 52 7.45 -1.14 -3.05
CA GLY A 52 6.78 -0.75 -1.82
C GLY A 52 6.76 0.76 -1.62
N ALA A 53 5.88 1.22 -0.73
CA ALA A 53 5.88 2.60 -0.24
C ALA A 53 5.30 2.65 1.19
N PRO A 54 5.62 3.71 1.97
CA PRO A 54 5.00 3.95 3.27
C PRO A 54 3.48 4.01 3.20
N MET A 55 2.83 3.29 4.11
CA MET A 55 1.38 3.29 4.31
C MET A 55 0.97 3.95 5.64
N ASN A 56 1.87 3.99 6.63
CA ASN A 56 1.66 4.70 7.89
C ASN A 56 3.00 5.25 8.43
N PRO A 57 3.20 6.58 8.45
CA PRO A 57 2.39 7.57 7.72
C PRO A 57 2.42 7.27 6.22
N GLY A 58 1.32 7.53 5.52
CA GLY A 58 1.21 7.25 4.10
C GLY A 58 2.08 8.17 3.24
N SER A 59 2.70 7.63 2.19
CA SER A 59 3.44 8.45 1.23
C SER A 59 2.53 9.28 0.33
N ARG A 60 3.07 10.33 -0.31
CA ARG A 60 2.34 11.09 -1.34
C ARG A 60 1.77 10.17 -2.43
N THR A 61 2.58 9.25 -2.95
CA THR A 61 2.16 8.33 -4.01
C THR A 61 1.04 7.40 -3.56
N TYR A 62 1.16 6.82 -2.35
CA TYR A 62 0.16 5.93 -1.79
C TYR A 62 -1.14 6.66 -1.48
N LEU A 63 -1.09 7.79 -0.76
CA LEU A 63 -2.29 8.54 -0.39
C LEU A 63 -3.00 9.14 -1.61
N CYS A 64 -2.27 9.56 -2.64
CA CYS A 64 -2.90 10.02 -3.87
C CYS A 64 -3.51 8.89 -4.69
N TRP A 65 -2.91 7.70 -4.73
CA TRP A 65 -3.55 6.52 -5.31
C TRP A 65 -4.80 6.12 -4.53
N GLU A 66 -4.74 6.12 -3.20
CA GLU A 66 -5.87 5.80 -2.32
C GLU A 66 -7.03 6.78 -2.54
N ASN A 67 -6.74 8.08 -2.62
CA ASN A 67 -7.73 9.12 -2.90
C ASN A 67 -8.31 9.04 -4.31
N ALA A 68 -7.52 8.63 -5.29
CA ALA A 68 -7.95 8.64 -6.69
C ALA A 68 -8.70 7.38 -7.11
N HIS A 69 -8.37 6.20 -6.57
CA HIS A 69 -8.85 4.96 -7.16
C HIS A 69 -10.36 4.73 -6.89
N THR A 70 -11.08 4.45 -7.97
CA THR A 70 -12.50 4.07 -7.93
C THR A 70 -12.64 2.55 -8.07
N SER A 71 -13.83 2.02 -7.76
CA SER A 71 -14.13 0.59 -7.95
C SER A 71 -14.06 0.14 -9.43
N SER A 72 -14.13 1.08 -10.38
CA SER A 72 -13.96 0.80 -11.81
C SER A 72 -12.51 0.68 -12.25
N GLY A 73 -11.56 1.02 -11.37
CA GLY A 73 -10.14 1.15 -11.70
C GLY A 73 -9.75 2.52 -12.28
N ALA A 74 -10.71 3.41 -12.56
CA ALA A 74 -10.42 4.79 -12.95
C ALA A 74 -9.83 5.60 -11.79
N LEU A 75 -9.01 6.61 -12.12
CA LEU A 75 -8.42 7.57 -11.19
C LEU A 75 -9.19 8.90 -11.22
N GLN A 76 -9.76 9.30 -10.08
CA GLN A 76 -10.52 10.53 -9.89
C GLN A 76 -10.14 11.16 -8.53
N PRO A 77 -8.95 11.79 -8.41
CA PRO A 77 -8.54 12.42 -7.17
C PRO A 77 -9.38 13.66 -6.87
N ASP A 78 -9.88 13.74 -5.64
CA ASP A 78 -10.59 14.91 -5.13
C ASP A 78 -9.62 15.91 -4.48
N ASN A 79 -8.48 15.46 -3.97
CA ASN A 79 -7.46 16.36 -3.41
C ASN A 79 -6.76 17.17 -4.53
N PRO A 80 -6.61 18.50 -4.41
CA PRO A 80 -6.04 19.34 -5.46
C PRO A 80 -4.57 19.01 -5.79
N ALA A 81 -3.74 18.67 -4.80
CA ALA A 81 -2.35 18.28 -5.05
C ALA A 81 -2.26 16.95 -5.80
N CYS A 82 -3.06 15.96 -5.42
CA CYS A 82 -3.16 14.69 -6.13
C CYS A 82 -3.70 14.87 -7.56
N ARG A 83 -4.68 15.77 -7.77
CA ARG A 83 -5.16 16.12 -9.11
C ARG A 83 -4.07 16.77 -9.96
N ALA A 84 -3.37 17.77 -9.41
CA ALA A 84 -2.24 18.40 -10.09
C ALA A 84 -1.12 17.39 -10.41
N ALA A 85 -0.88 16.41 -9.54
CA ALA A 85 0.10 15.36 -9.78
C ALA A 85 -0.34 14.40 -10.90
N LEU A 86 -1.63 14.06 -10.97
CA LEU A 86 -2.20 13.25 -12.05
C LEU A 86 -2.18 13.99 -13.39
N ASP A 87 -2.52 15.28 -13.40
CA ASP A 87 -2.53 16.11 -14.60
C ASP A 87 -1.12 16.29 -15.18
N GLN A 88 -0.10 16.44 -14.31
CA GLN A 88 1.29 16.58 -14.74
C GLN A 88 1.95 15.23 -15.09
N GLY A 89 1.81 14.22 -14.23
CA GLY A 89 2.55 12.95 -14.31
C GLY A 89 1.81 11.81 -15.01
N GLY A 90 0.52 11.99 -15.30
CA GLY A 90 -0.35 10.96 -15.86
C GLY A 90 -0.66 9.84 -14.85
N SER A 91 -1.35 8.81 -15.32
CA SER A 91 -1.86 7.72 -14.48
C SER A 91 -0.81 6.67 -14.09
N THR A 92 0.29 6.54 -14.86
CA THR A 92 1.30 5.50 -14.65
C THR A 92 1.91 5.53 -13.25
N PRO A 93 2.34 6.71 -12.71
CA PRO A 93 2.85 6.79 -11.35
C PRO A 93 1.84 6.38 -10.27
N PHE A 94 0.55 6.63 -10.50
CA PHE A 94 -0.51 6.26 -9.56
C PHE A 94 -0.72 4.75 -9.50
N TYR A 95 -0.76 4.07 -10.66
CA TYR A 95 -0.85 2.61 -10.67
C TYR A 95 0.43 1.90 -10.20
N ASN A 96 1.56 2.61 -10.17
CA ASN A 96 2.84 2.12 -9.71
C ASN A 96 3.31 2.89 -8.47
N TRP A 97 2.39 3.28 -7.59
CA TRP A 97 2.66 4.12 -6.41
C TRP A 97 3.77 3.57 -5.48
N PHE A 98 4.02 2.26 -5.57
CA PHE A 98 5.04 1.49 -4.84
C PHE A 98 6.40 1.42 -5.57
N ALA A 99 6.63 2.15 -6.65
CA ALA A 99 7.79 1.96 -7.53
C ALA A 99 8.75 3.16 -7.62
N VAL A 100 8.76 4.02 -6.58
CA VAL A 100 9.70 5.16 -6.49
C VAL A 100 11.10 4.64 -6.14
N LEU A 101 11.84 4.20 -7.16
CA LEU A 101 13.10 3.46 -6.98
C LEU A 101 14.22 3.92 -7.90
N ARG A 102 15.45 3.63 -7.47
CA ARG A 102 16.67 3.68 -8.27
C ARG A 102 17.38 2.34 -8.21
N SER A 103 17.47 1.64 -9.34
CA SER A 103 18.20 0.36 -9.42
C SER A 103 19.72 0.51 -9.19
N ASP A 104 20.23 1.74 -9.30
CA ASP A 104 21.60 2.13 -9.04
C ASP A 104 21.76 2.90 -7.70
N GLY A 105 20.76 2.92 -6.83
CA GLY A 105 20.79 3.72 -5.60
C GLY A 105 21.95 3.39 -4.66
N ALA A 106 22.16 2.11 -4.35
CA ALA A 106 23.15 1.59 -3.41
C ALA A 106 23.13 2.31 -2.05
N GLY A 107 21.93 2.65 -1.56
CA GLY A 107 21.71 3.40 -0.32
C GLY A 107 22.11 4.88 -0.38
N ARG A 108 22.53 5.39 -1.55
CA ARG A 108 22.95 6.79 -1.70
C ARG A 108 21.76 7.74 -1.61
N THR A 109 22.03 8.90 -1.03
CA THR A 109 21.06 9.94 -0.70
C THR A 109 21.56 11.29 -1.23
N GLU A 110 22.13 12.11 -0.35
CA GLU A 110 22.71 13.41 -0.66
C GLU A 110 23.85 13.27 -1.67
N GLY A 111 23.93 14.22 -2.60
CA GLY A 111 24.89 14.18 -3.71
C GLY A 111 24.57 13.15 -4.81
N PHE A 112 23.52 12.33 -4.64
CA PHE A 112 23.03 11.39 -5.65
C PHE A 112 21.63 11.75 -6.16
N ILE A 113 20.68 11.97 -5.27
CA ILE A 113 19.38 12.54 -5.63
C ILE A 113 19.51 14.07 -5.60
N PRO A 114 19.21 14.80 -6.67
CA PRO A 114 19.27 16.27 -6.65
C PRO A 114 18.23 16.88 -5.70
N ASP A 115 18.53 18.07 -5.16
CA ASP A 115 17.54 18.87 -4.44
C ASP A 115 16.30 19.12 -5.30
N GLY A 116 15.14 19.18 -4.66
CA GLY A 116 13.83 19.27 -5.32
C GLY A 116 13.39 17.98 -6.01
N GLN A 117 14.14 16.86 -5.90
CA GLN A 117 13.76 15.58 -6.52
C GLN A 117 13.66 14.41 -5.54
N LEU A 118 13.65 14.69 -4.24
CA LEU A 118 13.65 13.67 -3.19
C LEU A 118 12.39 12.78 -3.28
N CYS A 119 11.20 13.39 -3.45
CA CYS A 119 9.93 12.65 -3.45
C CYS A 119 9.70 11.79 -4.69
N SER A 120 10.45 12.02 -5.78
CA SER A 120 10.47 11.16 -6.97
C SER A 120 11.62 10.16 -7.00
N GLY A 121 12.54 10.18 -6.02
CA GLY A 121 13.77 9.39 -6.07
C GLY A 121 14.73 9.82 -7.18
N GLY A 122 14.71 11.11 -7.57
CA GLY A 122 15.48 11.64 -8.70
C GLY A 122 14.97 11.18 -10.07
N THR A 123 15.70 11.52 -11.12
CA THR A 123 15.49 10.96 -12.47
C THR A 123 16.24 9.64 -12.65
N GLY A 124 15.69 8.70 -13.41
CA GLY A 124 16.36 7.43 -13.75
C GLY A 124 15.73 6.17 -13.15
N GLY A 125 14.61 6.33 -12.44
CA GLY A 125 13.71 5.22 -12.11
C GLY A 125 12.92 4.71 -13.33
N PRO A 126 12.19 3.60 -13.19
CA PRO A 126 11.41 2.99 -14.28
C PRO A 126 10.18 3.81 -14.70
N TYR A 127 9.71 4.72 -13.84
CA TYR A 127 8.57 5.60 -14.08
C TYR A 127 8.91 7.04 -13.68
N ASP A 128 8.17 8.00 -14.24
CA ASP A 128 8.34 9.42 -13.94
C ASP A 128 7.46 9.85 -12.76
N PHE A 129 8.07 9.99 -11.58
CA PHE A 129 7.40 10.49 -10.38
C PHE A 129 7.63 11.99 -10.13
N THR A 130 8.16 12.74 -11.10
CA THR A 130 8.55 14.15 -10.88
C THR A 130 7.39 15.05 -10.45
N ALA A 131 6.15 14.71 -10.83
CA ALA A 131 4.94 15.40 -10.39
C ALA A 131 4.73 15.35 -8.86
N PHE A 132 5.30 14.37 -8.16
CA PHE A 132 5.21 14.27 -6.70
C PHE A 132 6.22 15.16 -5.95
N ASN A 133 7.11 15.85 -6.68
CA ASN A 133 8.04 16.84 -6.11
C ASN A 133 7.43 18.25 -5.99
N GLN A 134 6.22 18.49 -6.49
CA GLN A 134 5.61 19.83 -6.43
C GLN A 134 5.60 20.36 -4.98
N ALA A 135 6.09 21.58 -4.81
CA ALA A 135 6.08 22.29 -3.55
C ALA A 135 4.70 22.89 -3.32
N ARG A 136 3.91 22.27 -2.44
CA ARG A 136 2.54 22.66 -2.13
C ARG A 136 2.21 22.37 -0.68
N SER A 137 1.35 23.19 -0.07
CA SER A 137 0.87 23.01 1.30
C SER A 137 -0.39 22.13 1.42
N ASP A 138 -0.97 21.71 0.30
CA ASP A 138 -2.25 20.99 0.18
C ASP A 138 -2.10 19.50 -0.17
N TRP A 139 -0.90 18.94 -0.06
CA TRP A 139 -0.70 17.48 -0.11
C TRP A 139 -1.46 16.78 1.04
N PRO A 140 -1.98 15.55 0.81
CA PRO A 140 -2.53 14.74 1.88
C PRO A 140 -1.49 14.48 2.96
N TYR A 141 -1.89 14.50 4.23
CA TYR A 141 -0.94 14.38 5.34
C TYR A 141 -1.47 13.58 6.52
N THR A 142 -0.55 13.08 7.34
CA THR A 142 -0.88 12.38 8.59
C THR A 142 -0.63 13.29 9.80
N ARG A 143 -1.61 13.41 10.70
CA ARG A 143 -1.50 14.16 11.96
C ARG A 143 -0.82 13.31 13.03
N LEU A 144 0.20 13.84 13.68
CA LEU A 144 1.09 13.12 14.58
C LEU A 144 1.34 13.88 15.90
N THR A 145 1.74 13.12 16.92
CA THR A 145 2.19 13.64 18.21
C THR A 145 3.70 13.52 18.29
N SER A 146 4.40 14.65 18.47
CA SER A 146 5.86 14.66 18.60
C SER A 146 6.29 13.83 19.82
N GLY A 147 7.36 13.04 19.67
CA GLY A 147 7.88 12.15 20.72
C GLY A 147 7.05 10.88 20.99
N ALA A 148 5.87 10.73 20.38
CA ALA A 148 5.03 9.55 20.60
C ALA A 148 5.61 8.28 19.94
N GLN A 149 5.23 7.11 20.46
CA GLN A 149 5.46 5.84 19.77
C GLN A 149 4.47 5.69 18.63
N MET A 150 4.97 5.38 17.43
CA MET A 150 4.15 5.15 16.25
C MET A 150 4.45 3.78 15.66
N ARG A 151 3.39 3.07 15.25
CA ARG A 151 3.50 1.85 14.45
C ARG A 151 3.60 2.24 12.97
N PHE A 152 4.78 2.08 12.41
CA PHE A 152 5.03 2.30 10.99
C PHE A 152 4.56 1.10 10.17
N ALA A 153 4.08 1.39 8.95
CA ALA A 153 3.75 0.38 7.95
C ALA A 153 4.32 0.79 6.59
N TYR A 154 4.93 -0.17 5.90
CA TYR A 154 5.49 0.01 4.56
C TYR A 154 5.05 -1.16 3.69
N ASN A 155 4.35 -0.88 2.59
CA ASN A 155 3.86 -1.93 1.69
C ASN A 155 5.03 -2.72 1.11
N ALA A 156 4.88 -4.04 1.04
CA ALA A 156 5.82 -4.99 0.51
C ALA A 156 5.23 -5.65 -0.75
N TRP A 157 4.86 -4.85 -1.75
CA TRP A 157 4.33 -5.33 -3.03
C TRP A 157 5.25 -6.39 -3.65
N ALA A 158 6.57 -6.16 -3.56
CA ALA A 158 7.56 -7.21 -3.70
C ALA A 158 8.54 -7.13 -2.51
N ALA A 159 8.51 -8.14 -1.66
CA ALA A 159 9.31 -8.20 -0.44
C ALA A 159 10.78 -8.54 -0.72
N HIS A 160 11.70 -7.81 -0.10
CA HIS A 160 13.14 -8.00 -0.15
C HIS A 160 13.79 -7.67 1.21
N PRO A 161 14.99 -8.18 1.51
CA PRO A 161 15.71 -7.79 2.72
C PRO A 161 16.33 -6.40 2.56
N GLY A 162 16.50 -5.67 3.66
CA GLY A 162 17.10 -4.34 3.63
C GLY A 162 16.88 -3.53 4.90
N THR A 163 17.39 -2.31 4.85
CA THR A 163 17.26 -1.35 5.95
C THR A 163 16.44 -0.15 5.51
N PHE A 164 15.49 0.23 6.36
CA PHE A 164 14.66 1.42 6.23
C PHE A 164 15.25 2.52 7.11
N HIS A 165 15.63 3.64 6.51
CA HIS A 165 16.11 4.84 7.21
C HIS A 165 15.04 5.93 7.13
N LEU A 166 14.66 6.48 8.28
CA LEU A 166 13.61 7.49 8.38
C LEU A 166 14.23 8.82 8.81
N TYR A 167 14.16 9.80 7.94
CA TYR A 167 14.57 11.18 8.16
C TYR A 167 13.32 12.05 8.38
N VAL A 168 13.51 13.21 8.98
CA VAL A 168 12.47 14.22 9.13
C VAL A 168 13.05 15.56 8.71
N THR A 169 12.23 16.42 8.14
CA THR A 169 12.60 17.83 7.90
C THR A 169 12.93 18.57 9.21
N LYS A 170 13.86 19.52 9.13
CA LYS A 170 14.20 20.49 10.19
C LYS A 170 13.00 21.39 10.51
N ASP A 171 13.06 22.06 11.66
CA ASP A 171 12.06 23.06 12.04
C ASP A 171 12.19 24.28 11.12
N GLY A 172 11.05 24.86 10.74
CA GLY A 172 11.00 25.95 9.76
C GLY A 172 10.91 25.50 8.30
N TYR A 173 10.77 24.20 8.03
CA TYR A 173 10.44 23.68 6.70
C TYR A 173 9.19 24.35 6.13
N ASP A 174 9.30 24.88 4.90
CA ASP A 174 8.20 25.48 4.16
C ASP A 174 7.73 24.52 3.05
N PRO A 175 6.51 23.97 3.11
CA PRO A 175 6.00 23.07 2.08
C PRO A 175 5.81 23.73 0.71
N ASN A 176 5.88 25.06 0.63
CA ASN A 176 5.81 25.81 -0.63
C ASN A 176 7.18 26.02 -1.29
N GLN A 177 8.26 25.51 -0.70
CA GLN A 177 9.58 25.43 -1.34
C GLN A 177 9.90 23.99 -1.77
N PRO A 178 10.67 23.79 -2.86
CA PRO A 178 11.14 22.47 -3.24
C PRO A 178 12.00 21.84 -2.13
N LEU A 179 11.66 20.62 -1.71
CA LEU A 179 12.40 19.90 -0.66
C LEU A 179 13.83 19.58 -1.12
N GLY A 180 14.83 20.08 -0.40
CA GLY A 180 16.25 19.75 -0.56
C GLY A 180 16.83 18.92 0.58
N TRP A 181 18.09 18.53 0.47
CA TRP A 181 18.80 17.79 1.51
C TRP A 181 19.09 18.63 2.76
N ASP A 182 19.36 19.92 2.58
CA ASP A 182 19.59 20.85 3.70
C ASP A 182 18.33 21.06 4.55
N ASP A 183 17.14 20.75 4.03
CA ASP A 183 15.87 20.77 4.78
C ASP A 183 15.70 19.55 5.69
N LEU A 184 16.44 18.46 5.50
CA LEU A 184 16.36 17.26 6.33
C LEU A 184 17.34 17.33 7.51
N GLU A 185 16.96 16.71 8.64
CA GLU A 185 17.90 16.44 9.72
C GLU A 185 19.04 15.53 9.21
N ASP A 186 20.28 15.83 9.60
CA ASP A 186 21.50 15.19 9.08
C ASP A 186 21.58 13.67 9.37
N ARG A 187 20.71 13.17 10.27
CA ARG A 187 20.65 11.76 10.67
C ARG A 187 19.22 11.26 10.65
N PRO A 188 19.01 9.98 10.29
CA PRO A 188 17.70 9.39 10.45
C PRO A 188 17.35 9.32 11.94
N PHE A 189 16.12 9.67 12.31
CA PHE A 189 15.63 9.55 13.68
C PHE A 189 15.34 8.08 14.05
N ALA A 190 15.13 7.23 13.04
CA ALA A 190 14.93 5.80 13.22
C ALA A 190 15.55 5.01 12.06
N SER A 191 16.01 3.79 12.35
CA SER A 191 16.40 2.83 11.32
C SER A 191 16.01 1.43 11.76
N VAL A 192 15.52 0.63 10.82
CA VAL A 192 15.12 -0.77 11.08
C VAL A 192 15.56 -1.65 9.92
N THR A 193 16.17 -2.78 10.24
CA THR A 193 16.62 -3.78 9.28
C THR A 193 15.70 -4.99 9.37
N ASP A 194 15.24 -5.47 8.22
CA ASP A 194 14.37 -6.65 8.07
C ASP A 194 13.20 -6.68 9.09
N PRO A 195 12.38 -5.61 9.16
CA PRO A 195 11.20 -5.57 10.02
C PRO A 195 10.23 -6.71 9.74
N GLN A 196 9.32 -6.97 10.67
CA GLN A 196 8.33 -8.05 10.54
C GLN A 196 7.46 -7.83 9.30
N LEU A 197 7.51 -8.80 8.37
CA LEU A 197 6.62 -8.90 7.23
C LEU A 197 5.34 -9.63 7.62
N SER A 198 4.18 -9.07 7.31
CA SER A 198 2.88 -9.73 7.40
C SER A 198 2.08 -9.52 6.12
N GLY A 199 0.99 -10.27 5.96
CA GLY A 199 0.12 -10.22 4.78
C GLY A 199 0.70 -10.88 3.53
N SER A 200 -0.09 -10.84 2.46
CA SER A 200 0.25 -11.45 1.16
C SER A 200 1.09 -10.47 0.34
N VAL A 201 2.34 -10.83 0.02
CA VAL A 201 3.18 -10.05 -0.91
C VAL A 201 2.50 -9.99 -2.28
N GLY A 202 2.59 -8.84 -2.96
CA GLY A 202 1.91 -8.57 -4.23
C GLY A 202 0.48 -8.05 -4.06
N THR A 203 0.03 -7.81 -2.84
CA THR A 203 -1.23 -7.14 -2.53
C THR A 203 -0.99 -5.91 -1.66
N ILE A 204 -2.06 -5.16 -1.38
CA ILE A 204 -2.03 -4.04 -0.44
C ILE A 204 -1.75 -4.49 1.00
N ASP A 205 -1.98 -5.77 1.30
CA ASP A 205 -1.89 -6.36 2.62
C ASP A 205 -0.48 -6.76 3.02
N GLY A 206 0.34 -7.13 2.03
CA GLY A 206 1.75 -7.43 2.23
C GLY A 206 2.47 -6.18 2.71
N LYS A 207 2.96 -6.18 3.95
CA LYS A 207 3.59 -5.00 4.56
C LYS A 207 4.61 -5.36 5.62
N TYR A 208 5.65 -4.54 5.68
CA TYR A 208 6.57 -4.47 6.80
C TYR A 208 5.98 -3.60 7.89
N THR A 209 6.10 -4.03 9.15
CA THR A 209 5.65 -3.25 10.31
C THR A 209 6.67 -3.24 11.43
N TRP A 210 6.80 -2.07 12.08
CA TRP A 210 7.65 -1.87 13.25
C TRP A 210 7.11 -0.70 14.07
N THR A 211 7.60 -0.57 15.30
CA THR A 211 7.28 0.56 16.17
C THR A 211 8.55 1.36 16.46
N SER A 212 8.48 2.68 16.35
CA SER A 212 9.58 3.57 16.72
C SER A 212 9.04 4.87 17.34
N ALA A 213 9.90 5.55 18.11
CA ALA A 213 9.61 6.90 18.57
C ALA A 213 9.64 7.87 17.39
N LEU A 214 8.67 8.77 17.33
CA LEU A 214 8.73 9.97 16.52
C LEU A 214 9.73 10.97 17.13
N PRO A 215 10.36 11.85 16.32
CA PRO A 215 11.23 12.90 16.84
C PRO A 215 10.47 13.79 17.83
N ALA A 216 11.13 14.11 18.94
CA ALA A 216 10.64 15.05 19.93
C ALA A 216 10.83 16.51 19.46
N ASN A 217 10.09 17.44 20.05
CA ASN A 217 10.17 18.88 19.80
C ASN A 217 9.88 19.30 18.35
N LYS A 218 9.07 18.52 17.61
CA LYS A 218 8.56 18.90 16.28
C LYS A 218 7.18 19.53 16.40
N SER A 219 6.88 20.52 15.56
CA SER A 219 5.57 21.17 15.50
C SER A 219 5.24 21.64 14.10
N GLY A 220 3.98 21.51 13.68
CA GLY A 220 3.53 21.97 12.37
C GLY A 220 3.89 21.03 11.21
N ARG A 221 3.91 21.56 9.99
CA ARG A 221 4.15 20.83 8.73
C ARG A 221 5.58 20.29 8.66
N HIS A 222 5.72 19.02 8.31
CA HIS A 222 7.01 18.37 8.05
C HIS A 222 6.86 17.27 7.00
N ILE A 223 7.98 16.79 6.48
CA ILE A 223 8.06 15.54 5.72
C ILE A 223 8.84 14.50 6.52
N ILE A 224 8.30 13.29 6.59
CA ILE A 224 9.07 12.09 6.92
C ILE A 224 9.55 11.48 5.60
N TYR A 225 10.87 11.50 5.41
CA TYR A 225 11.52 10.97 4.22
C TYR A 225 12.08 9.59 4.53
N MET A 226 11.63 8.57 3.78
CA MET A 226 12.02 7.18 4.01
C MET A 226 12.88 6.66 2.87
N VAL A 227 14.00 6.03 3.22
CA VAL A 227 14.92 5.39 2.29
C VAL A 227 14.99 3.90 2.61
N TRP A 228 14.56 3.04 1.70
CA TRP A 228 14.73 1.59 1.83
C TRP A 228 15.88 1.13 0.95
N SER A 229 17.02 0.82 1.57
CA SER A 229 18.19 0.26 0.90
C SER A 229 18.16 -1.26 1.01
N ARG A 230 18.11 -1.94 -0.13
CA ARG A 230 18.19 -3.40 -0.16
C ARG A 230 19.58 -3.89 0.24
N SER A 231 19.63 -5.05 0.87
CA SER A 231 20.89 -5.73 1.23
C SER A 231 21.34 -6.77 0.20
N ASP A 232 20.47 -7.12 -0.75
CA ASP A 232 20.68 -8.11 -1.80
C ASP A 232 20.82 -7.50 -3.21
N SER A 233 20.79 -6.17 -3.32
CA SER A 233 20.81 -5.41 -4.57
C SER A 233 21.29 -3.98 -4.33
N ASN A 234 21.70 -3.28 -5.40
CA ASN A 234 21.92 -1.83 -5.36
C ASN A 234 20.61 -1.03 -5.48
N GLU A 235 19.45 -1.69 -5.60
CA GLU A 235 18.18 -0.99 -5.71
C GLU A 235 17.79 -0.32 -4.38
N THR A 236 17.35 0.93 -4.45
CA THR A 236 16.95 1.76 -3.30
C THR A 236 15.64 2.48 -3.59
N PHE A 237 14.73 2.51 -2.60
CA PHE A 237 13.43 3.19 -2.70
C PHE A 237 13.44 4.46 -1.88
N TYR A 238 12.74 5.47 -2.36
CA TYR A 238 12.66 6.80 -1.75
C TYR A 238 11.21 7.21 -1.64
N SER A 239 10.83 7.85 -0.53
CA SER A 239 9.44 8.24 -0.33
C SER A 239 9.30 9.45 0.58
N CYS A 240 8.39 10.36 0.24
CA CYS A 240 7.94 11.45 1.10
C CYS A 240 6.57 11.13 1.69
N SER A 241 6.44 11.29 3.00
CA SER A 241 5.15 11.27 3.71
C SER A 241 4.96 12.63 4.38
N ASP A 242 3.96 13.41 3.94
CA ASP A 242 3.63 14.69 4.56
C ASP A 242 2.95 14.44 5.91
N VAL A 243 3.40 15.17 6.93
CA VAL A 243 2.89 15.03 8.29
C VAL A 243 2.69 16.40 8.93
N VAL A 244 1.86 16.44 9.97
CA VAL A 244 1.71 17.62 10.83
C VAL A 244 1.86 17.18 12.28
N PHE A 245 2.79 17.78 13.01
CA PHE A 245 2.94 17.56 14.45
C PHE A 245 2.08 18.56 15.22
N ASP A 246 0.85 18.15 15.53
CA ASP A 246 -0.17 18.96 16.20
C ASP A 246 -0.90 18.22 17.33
N GLY A 247 -0.41 17.04 17.72
CA GLY A 247 -1.04 16.19 18.74
C GLY A 247 -1.99 15.14 18.17
N GLY A 248 -2.03 14.96 16.85
CA GLY A 248 -2.73 13.84 16.21
C GLY A 248 -2.13 12.47 16.53
N ASN A 249 -2.87 11.42 16.19
CA ASN A 249 -2.56 10.02 16.49
C ASN A 249 -2.62 9.13 15.24
N GLY A 250 -2.29 9.68 14.08
CA GLY A 250 -2.28 8.97 12.80
C GLY A 250 -3.50 9.25 11.93
N GLU A 251 -4.29 10.29 12.20
CA GLU A 251 -5.39 10.69 11.34
C GLU A 251 -4.86 11.22 10.01
N VAL A 252 -5.41 10.75 8.89
CA VAL A 252 -5.08 11.30 7.57
C VAL A 252 -6.07 12.40 7.19
N VAL A 253 -5.52 13.44 6.58
CA VAL A 253 -6.22 14.63 6.14
C VAL A 253 -5.97 14.86 4.66
N PHE A 254 -7.03 15.14 3.91
CA PHE A 254 -6.96 15.54 2.50
C PHE A 254 -7.44 16.99 2.37
N PRO A 255 -6.52 17.98 2.27
CA PRO A 255 -6.90 19.37 2.07
C PRO A 255 -7.67 19.60 0.77
N GLY A 256 -8.58 20.57 0.77
CA GLY A 256 -9.27 21.03 -0.44
C GLY A 256 -10.23 20.03 -1.07
N THR A 257 -10.59 18.96 -0.35
CA THR A 257 -11.66 18.05 -0.76
C THR A 257 -12.99 18.58 -0.23
N ASP A 258 -13.47 19.68 -0.81
CA ASP A 258 -14.85 20.10 -0.61
C ASP A 258 -15.70 19.19 -1.48
N GLY A 259 -16.54 18.38 -0.85
CA GLY A 259 -17.47 17.52 -1.55
C GLY A 259 -18.22 18.36 -2.59
N GLY A 260 -18.06 17.99 -3.87
CA GLY A 260 -18.42 18.79 -5.03
C GLY A 260 -19.61 19.74 -4.90
N GLU A 261 -19.33 21.00 -5.15
CA GLU A 261 -20.11 21.80 -6.09
C GLU A 261 -19.47 21.64 -7.47
N GLY A 262 -20.29 21.42 -8.51
CA GLY A 262 -19.83 21.22 -9.88
C GLY A 262 -19.10 22.44 -10.44
N PRO A 263 -18.57 22.38 -11.67
CA PRO A 263 -17.94 23.53 -12.29
C PRO A 263 -18.98 24.65 -12.44
N GLY A 264 -18.82 25.70 -11.63
CA GLY A 264 -19.61 26.92 -11.73
C GLY A 264 -19.45 27.54 -13.11
N ASP A 265 -20.59 27.87 -13.70
CA ASP A 265 -20.78 28.61 -14.95
C ASP A 265 -19.91 29.90 -14.97
N PRO A 266 -19.12 30.19 -16.03
CA PRO A 266 -18.32 31.39 -16.10
C PRO A 266 -19.21 32.58 -16.44
N GLY A 267 -19.87 33.15 -15.43
CA GLY A 267 -20.88 34.16 -15.70
C GLY A 267 -21.41 34.95 -14.52
N GLU A 268 -20.59 35.37 -13.54
CA GLU A 268 -20.96 36.50 -12.69
C GLU A 268 -19.81 37.52 -12.54
N GLU A 269 -20.15 38.79 -12.79
CA GLU A 269 -19.32 39.99 -12.71
C GLU A 269 -18.87 40.30 -11.27
N PRO A 270 -17.83 41.14 -11.09
CA PRO A 270 -17.13 41.27 -9.81
C PRO A 270 -17.91 42.15 -8.82
N THR A 271 -18.21 41.61 -7.64
CA THR A 271 -18.58 42.43 -6.47
C THR A 271 -17.64 42.21 -5.29
N ASP A 272 -16.99 43.32 -4.92
CA ASP A 272 -16.48 43.76 -3.60
C ASP A 272 -15.27 43.05 -2.94
N PRO A 273 -14.14 43.76 -2.69
CA PRO A 273 -12.99 43.21 -1.97
C PRO A 273 -13.15 43.41 -0.46
N GLY A 274 -13.59 42.38 0.26
CA GLY A 274 -13.79 42.48 1.71
C GLY A 274 -13.79 41.20 2.53
N GLU A 275 -13.68 40.01 1.94
CA GLU A 275 -13.60 38.77 2.72
C GLU A 275 -12.16 38.24 2.75
N GLU A 276 -11.65 38.07 3.97
CA GLU A 276 -10.46 37.26 4.27
C GLU A 276 -10.60 35.90 3.57
N PRO A 277 -9.55 35.31 2.98
CA PRO A 277 -9.65 34.01 2.34
C PRO A 277 -10.16 32.99 3.36
N THR A 278 -11.38 32.49 3.18
CA THR A 278 -11.88 31.33 3.91
C THR A 278 -10.98 30.16 3.57
N ASP A 279 -10.28 29.63 4.57
CA ASP A 279 -9.45 28.43 4.46
C ASP A 279 -10.26 27.33 3.75
N PRO A 280 -9.79 26.76 2.62
CA PRO A 280 -10.50 25.68 1.96
C PRO A 280 -10.73 24.55 2.95
N GLY A 281 -11.97 24.06 3.00
CA GLY A 281 -12.38 23.08 3.99
C GLY A 281 -11.50 21.83 3.98
N THR A 282 -11.33 21.24 5.15
CA THR A 282 -10.41 20.14 5.42
C THR A 282 -11.19 18.86 5.74
N ALA A 283 -11.12 17.86 4.86
CA ALA A 283 -11.66 16.54 5.16
C ALA A 283 -10.69 15.73 6.02
N SER A 284 -11.19 15.22 7.16
CA SER A 284 -10.43 14.33 8.04
C SER A 284 -11.37 13.36 8.75
N CYS A 285 -10.89 12.15 9.04
CA CYS A 285 -11.64 11.21 9.86
C CYS A 285 -10.74 10.45 10.83
N ALA A 286 -11.35 10.00 11.93
CA ALA A 286 -10.74 9.10 12.89
C ALA A 286 -11.62 7.86 13.06
N ALA A 287 -11.01 6.71 13.26
CA ALA A 287 -11.72 5.48 13.60
C ALA A 287 -11.29 4.99 14.98
N VAL A 288 -12.20 4.35 15.71
CA VAL A 288 -11.90 3.66 16.98
C VAL A 288 -12.60 2.31 16.97
N ILE A 289 -11.86 1.26 17.31
CA ILE A 289 -12.41 -0.10 17.48
C ILE A 289 -12.74 -0.33 18.94
N ARG A 290 -13.92 -0.89 19.20
CA ARG A 290 -14.32 -1.43 20.50
C ARG A 290 -14.75 -2.89 20.35
N LYS A 291 -14.27 -3.75 21.25
CA LYS A 291 -14.77 -5.12 21.35
C LYS A 291 -16.14 -5.11 22.07
N VAL A 292 -17.16 -5.62 21.40
CA VAL A 292 -18.55 -5.67 21.90
C VAL A 292 -18.79 -6.93 22.72
N ASN A 293 -18.33 -8.08 22.20
CA ASN A 293 -18.44 -9.38 22.85
C ASN A 293 -17.24 -10.26 22.49
N ASP A 294 -16.88 -11.19 23.36
CA ASP A 294 -15.76 -12.12 23.18
C ASP A 294 -16.15 -13.50 23.73
N TRP A 295 -16.04 -14.54 22.91
CA TRP A 295 -16.34 -15.92 23.31
C TRP A 295 -15.11 -16.84 23.16
N GLY A 296 -13.91 -16.27 23.09
CA GLY A 296 -12.63 -16.98 23.09
C GLY A 296 -12.23 -17.59 21.74
N SER A 297 -13.17 -18.21 21.01
CA SER A 297 -12.96 -18.71 19.63
C SER A 297 -13.30 -17.68 18.54
N GLY A 298 -13.80 -16.52 18.95
CA GLY A 298 -14.17 -15.40 18.10
C GLY A 298 -14.64 -14.21 18.94
N HIS A 299 -14.84 -13.08 18.28
CA HIS A 299 -15.31 -11.85 18.93
C HIS A 299 -16.16 -10.99 17.98
N GLN A 300 -16.97 -10.12 18.56
CA GLN A 300 -17.67 -9.05 17.85
C GLN A 300 -16.95 -7.73 18.10
N GLY A 301 -16.62 -7.01 17.03
CA GLY A 301 -16.10 -5.65 17.08
C GLY A 301 -17.09 -4.64 16.53
N GLU A 302 -16.98 -3.40 17.01
CA GLU A 302 -17.66 -2.22 16.49
C GLU A 302 -16.62 -1.15 16.22
N VAL A 303 -16.72 -0.52 15.05
CA VAL A 303 -15.87 0.59 14.66
C VAL A 303 -16.73 1.85 14.63
N THR A 304 -16.27 2.88 15.33
CA THR A 304 -16.84 4.22 15.26
C THR A 304 -15.96 5.10 14.39
N VAL A 305 -16.48 5.54 13.26
CA VAL A 305 -15.84 6.52 12.38
C VAL A 305 -16.39 7.89 12.73
N THR A 306 -15.51 8.86 12.98
CA THR A 306 -15.89 10.23 13.33
C THR A 306 -15.30 11.18 12.30
N ASN A 307 -16.12 12.08 11.77
CA ASN A 307 -15.63 13.19 10.99
C ASN A 307 -14.91 14.17 11.92
N ARG A 308 -13.61 14.34 11.70
CA ARG A 308 -12.72 15.24 12.45
C ARG A 308 -12.35 16.49 11.65
N GLY A 309 -12.80 16.58 10.41
CA GLY A 309 -12.71 17.77 9.58
C GLY A 309 -13.82 18.77 9.88
N ASP A 310 -13.81 19.85 9.13
CA ASP A 310 -14.81 20.93 9.13
C ASP A 310 -15.72 20.90 7.89
N THR A 311 -15.51 19.96 6.97
CA THR A 311 -16.37 19.70 5.81
C THR A 311 -17.17 18.40 5.96
N VAL A 312 -18.27 18.28 5.22
CA VAL A 312 -19.05 17.04 5.16
C VAL A 312 -18.24 15.95 4.46
N LEU A 313 -17.98 14.82 5.14
CA LEU A 313 -17.39 13.65 4.51
C LEU A 313 -18.43 12.95 3.63
N ARG A 314 -18.14 12.75 2.35
CA ARG A 314 -19.01 12.03 1.40
C ARG A 314 -18.61 10.57 1.18
N GLY A 315 -17.59 10.14 1.90
CA GLY A 315 -17.23 8.75 2.12
C GLY A 315 -16.06 8.63 3.07
N TRP A 316 -15.76 7.41 3.45
CA TRP A 316 -14.55 7.07 4.20
C TRP A 316 -14.12 5.65 3.91
N THR A 317 -12.83 5.40 4.04
CA THR A 317 -12.22 4.07 4.11
C THR A 317 -11.66 3.88 5.51
N VAL A 318 -11.91 2.72 6.12
CA VAL A 318 -11.22 2.31 7.34
C VAL A 318 -10.40 1.06 7.05
N HIS A 319 -9.15 1.08 7.53
CA HIS A 319 -8.22 -0.03 7.48
C HIS A 319 -7.75 -0.42 8.89
N PHE A 320 -7.78 -1.71 9.21
CA PHE A 320 -7.13 -2.29 10.39
C PHE A 320 -6.73 -3.75 10.16
N GLU A 321 -5.83 -4.27 10.99
CA GLU A 321 -5.37 -5.65 10.94
C GLU A 321 -5.86 -6.41 12.17
N LEU A 322 -6.49 -7.57 11.96
CA LEU A 322 -6.85 -8.52 13.01
C LEU A 322 -5.61 -9.23 13.54
N ALA A 323 -5.71 -9.84 14.73
CA ALA A 323 -4.60 -10.62 15.27
C ALA A 323 -4.31 -11.86 14.42
N SER A 324 -3.08 -12.38 14.48
CA SER A 324 -2.68 -13.56 13.70
C SER A 324 -3.62 -14.75 13.93
N GLY A 325 -4.08 -15.38 12.84
CA GLY A 325 -5.03 -16.49 12.87
C GLY A 325 -6.50 -16.09 13.00
N GLN A 326 -6.81 -14.79 13.10
CA GLN A 326 -8.17 -14.26 13.02
C GLN A 326 -8.59 -13.95 11.58
N ARG A 327 -9.89 -14.06 11.31
CA ARG A 327 -10.52 -13.71 10.03
C ARG A 327 -11.91 -13.13 10.25
N VAL A 328 -12.31 -12.16 9.43
CA VAL A 328 -13.70 -11.66 9.44
C VAL A 328 -14.64 -12.77 8.97
N ASP A 329 -15.70 -13.02 9.73
CA ASP A 329 -16.80 -13.92 9.41
C ASP A 329 -17.96 -13.17 8.73
N SER A 330 -18.32 -12.03 9.30
CA SER A 330 -19.36 -11.15 8.77
C SER A 330 -19.08 -9.69 9.13
N LEU A 331 -19.59 -8.78 8.29
CA LEU A 331 -19.49 -7.34 8.47
C LEU A 331 -20.79 -6.70 7.99
N TRP A 332 -21.25 -5.64 8.67
CA TRP A 332 -22.47 -4.91 8.32
C TRP A 332 -22.28 -3.41 8.48
N ASN A 333 -23.15 -2.61 7.86
CA ASN A 333 -23.15 -1.14 7.84
C ASN A 333 -21.92 -0.48 7.20
N ALA A 334 -21.10 -1.25 6.47
CA ALA A 334 -20.07 -0.75 5.57
C ALA A 334 -19.92 -1.72 4.39
N THR A 335 -19.30 -1.26 3.31
CA THR A 335 -18.98 -2.06 2.13
C THR A 335 -17.69 -2.84 2.41
N PRO A 336 -17.74 -4.17 2.48
CA PRO A 336 -16.59 -4.96 2.85
C PRO A 336 -15.56 -5.12 1.73
N THR A 337 -14.29 -4.91 2.06
CA THR A 337 -13.13 -5.31 1.27
C THR A 337 -12.10 -5.94 2.20
N TYR A 338 -12.18 -7.26 2.42
CA TYR A 338 -11.22 -7.94 3.31
C TYR A 338 -10.38 -8.96 2.54
N ASP A 339 -9.11 -9.07 2.94
CA ASP A 339 -8.21 -10.16 2.57
C ASP A 339 -7.55 -10.72 3.83
N GLY A 340 -8.01 -11.91 4.25
CA GLY A 340 -7.51 -12.59 5.44
C GLY A 340 -7.71 -11.81 6.74
N ALA A 341 -6.60 -11.39 7.35
CA ALA A 341 -6.59 -10.64 8.61
C ALA A 341 -6.68 -9.11 8.42
N ASN A 342 -6.47 -8.59 7.22
CA ASN A 342 -6.60 -7.16 6.95
C ASN A 342 -8.03 -6.82 6.54
N VAL A 343 -8.57 -5.80 7.17
CA VAL A 343 -9.94 -5.36 7.01
C VAL A 343 -9.91 -3.97 6.40
N TYR A 344 -10.23 -3.87 5.11
CA TYR A 344 -10.56 -2.62 4.45
C TYR A 344 -12.08 -2.53 4.33
N THR A 345 -12.63 -1.37 4.65
CA THR A 345 -14.07 -1.16 4.57
C THR A 345 -14.31 0.23 4.09
N GLN A 346 -15.30 0.38 3.22
CA GLN A 346 -15.73 1.69 2.75
C GLN A 346 -17.09 2.01 3.33
N SER A 347 -17.37 3.29 3.56
CA SER A 347 -18.73 3.75 3.81
C SER A 347 -19.68 3.21 2.74
N GLN A 348 -20.94 2.96 3.10
CA GLN A 348 -21.95 2.60 2.10
C GLN A 348 -22.14 3.74 1.10
N GLN A 349 -22.52 3.40 -0.14
CA GLN A 349 -22.72 4.39 -1.19
C GLN A 349 -23.73 5.46 -0.75
N GLY A 350 -23.37 6.73 -0.92
CA GLY A 350 -24.20 7.87 -0.54
C GLY A 350 -24.19 8.22 0.96
N SER A 351 -23.32 7.58 1.76
CA SER A 351 -23.14 7.97 3.16
C SER A 351 -22.53 9.36 3.25
N THR A 352 -23.10 10.22 4.09
CA THR A 352 -22.50 11.51 4.45
C THR A 352 -22.30 11.59 5.96
N LEU A 353 -21.24 12.28 6.38
CA LEU A 353 -20.95 12.50 7.79
C LEU A 353 -20.62 13.97 8.03
N GLU A 354 -21.55 14.69 8.65
CA GLU A 354 -21.37 16.09 9.07
C GLU A 354 -20.17 16.25 10.03
N PRO A 355 -19.53 17.42 10.09
CA PRO A 355 -18.45 17.71 11.04
C PRO A 355 -18.80 17.32 12.47
N GLY A 356 -17.88 16.60 13.14
CA GLY A 356 -18.06 16.12 14.51
C GLY A 356 -19.10 15.01 14.69
N LYS A 357 -19.76 14.53 13.62
CA LYS A 357 -20.65 13.36 13.69
C LYS A 357 -19.90 12.06 13.52
N SER A 358 -20.54 10.97 13.94
CA SER A 358 -19.99 9.62 13.84
C SER A 358 -20.95 8.65 13.16
N ALA A 359 -20.39 7.69 12.44
CA ALA A 359 -21.06 6.51 11.91
C ALA A 359 -20.45 5.26 12.53
N THR A 360 -21.21 4.17 12.63
CA THR A 360 -20.72 2.90 13.15
C THR A 360 -20.93 1.76 12.17
N PHE A 361 -19.96 0.85 12.13
CA PHE A 361 -20.09 -0.44 11.47
C PHE A 361 -19.60 -1.54 12.40
N GLY A 362 -20.10 -2.75 12.21
CA GLY A 362 -19.79 -3.89 13.07
C GLY A 362 -19.27 -5.07 12.27
N TYR A 363 -18.52 -5.93 12.94
CA TYR A 363 -17.97 -7.13 12.35
C TYR A 363 -17.88 -8.27 13.38
N VAL A 364 -17.95 -9.50 12.90
CA VAL A 364 -17.67 -10.73 13.66
C VAL A 364 -16.39 -11.33 13.15
N VAL A 365 -15.55 -11.81 14.07
CA VAL A 365 -14.28 -12.46 13.79
C VAL A 365 -14.30 -13.88 14.29
N ASN A 366 -13.79 -14.80 13.48
CA ASN A 366 -13.42 -16.14 13.90
C ASN A 366 -11.90 -16.23 14.10
N GLY A 367 -11.45 -16.91 15.16
CA GLY A 367 -10.02 -17.11 15.45
C GLY A 367 -9.69 -16.85 16.91
N GLY A 368 -8.49 -17.25 17.33
CA GLY A 368 -8.05 -17.20 18.73
C GLY A 368 -7.97 -15.78 19.32
N ALA A 369 -7.52 -15.70 20.57
CA ALA A 369 -7.42 -14.44 21.30
C ALA A 369 -6.43 -13.45 20.64
N GLY A 370 -6.77 -12.16 20.69
CA GLY A 370 -5.93 -11.07 20.19
C GLY A 370 -6.75 -9.81 19.91
N ASN A 371 -6.10 -8.65 19.95
CA ASN A 371 -6.72 -7.37 19.63
C ASN A 371 -6.28 -6.92 18.23
N PRO A 372 -7.16 -6.25 17.47
CA PRO A 372 -6.78 -5.65 16.20
C PRO A 372 -5.79 -4.51 16.40
N SER A 373 -5.10 -4.12 15.32
CA SER A 373 -4.32 -2.89 15.27
C SER A 373 -5.23 -1.67 15.48
N ALA A 374 -4.63 -0.54 15.82
CA ALA A 374 -5.33 0.74 15.76
C ALA A 374 -5.91 0.93 14.34
N PRO A 375 -7.20 1.29 14.21
CA PRO A 375 -7.79 1.54 12.91
C PRO A 375 -7.30 2.86 12.33
N HIS A 376 -7.08 2.86 11.03
CA HIS A 376 -6.75 4.04 10.26
C HIS A 376 -7.96 4.45 9.43
N CYS A 377 -8.38 5.71 9.53
CA CYS A 377 -9.48 6.25 8.76
C CYS A 377 -8.97 7.22 7.69
N MET A 378 -9.48 7.10 6.48
CA MET A 378 -9.13 7.92 5.33
C MET A 378 -10.42 8.49 4.72
N PRO A 379 -10.59 9.83 4.65
CA PRO A 379 -11.67 10.46 3.90
C PRO A 379 -11.73 9.99 2.46
N ARG A 380 -12.94 9.95 1.88
CA ARG A 380 -13.16 9.66 0.47
C ARG A 380 -14.09 10.69 -0.17
#